data_AF-A0A958ZPH5-F1
#
_entry.id   AF-A0A958ZPH5-F1
#
_cell.length_a   1.000
_cell.length_b   1.000
_cell.length_c   1.000
_cell.angle_alpha   90.00
_cell.angle_beta   90.00
_cell.angle_gamma   90.00
#
_symmetry.space_group_name_H-M   'P 1'
#
loop_
_entity.id
_entity.type
_entity.pdbx_description
1 polymer ?
#
loop_
_entity_poly.entity_id
_entity_poly.type
_entity_poly.pdbx_seq_one_letter_code
_entity_poly.pdbx_strand_id
1 'polypeptide(L)' 'MSNKTRSVLRAIAVIIVLLAVLMDLQVIMIPAIAVYKFWMVVVAFGVMLITSK' A
#
# COMPACT_ATOMS: atom_id res chain seq x y z
N MET A 1 -1.98 -17.55 -10.32
CA MET A 1 -1.71 -16.09 -10.47
C MET A 1 -0.63 -15.94 -11.52
N SER A 2 -0.85 -15.21 -12.61
CA SER A 2 0.21 -15.02 -13.60
C SER A 2 1.34 -14.16 -12.99
N ASN A 3 2.57 -14.32 -13.47
CA ASN A 3 3.70 -13.48 -13.07
C ASN A 3 3.36 -11.98 -13.22
N LYS A 4 2.59 -11.63 -14.25
CA LYS A 4 2.07 -10.28 -14.47
C LYS A 4 1.16 -9.81 -13.34
N THR A 5 0.18 -10.62 -12.95
CA THR A 5 -0.75 -10.30 -11.85
C THR A 5 -0.01 -10.12 -10.51
N ARG A 6 0.98 -10.98 -10.23
CA ARG A 6 1.80 -10.91 -9.00
C ARG A 6 2.64 -9.62 -8.97
N SER A 7 3.26 -9.26 -10.10
CA SER A 7 4.01 -8.01 -10.24
C SER A 7 3.14 -6.78 -10.03
N VAL A 8 1.93 -6.75 -10.61
CA VAL A 8 1.00 -5.62 -10.46
C VAL A 8 0.55 -5.48 -9.01
N LEU A 9 0.22 -6.58 -8.32
CA LEU A 9 -0.19 -6.52 -6.92
C LEU A 9 0.93 -6.09 -5.98
N ARG A 10 2.19 -6.49 -6.23
CA ARG A 10 3.35 -5.96 -5.51
C ARG A 10 3.50 -4.46 -5.72
N ALA A 11 3.37 -3.98 -6.97
CA ALA A 11 3.46 -2.56 -7.27
C ALA A 11 2.37 -1.75 -6.55
N ILE A 12 1.12 -2.22 -6.58
CA ILE A 12 0.00 -1.58 -5.85
C ILE A 12 0.28 -1.52 -4.34
N ALA A 13 0.76 -2.62 -3.75
CA ALA A 13 1.09 -2.65 -2.33
C ALA A 13 2.18 -1.61 -1.97
N VAL A 14 3.22 -1.49 -2.79
CA VAL A 14 4.28 -0.50 -2.61
C VAL A 14 3.74 0.93 -2.73
N ILE A 15 2.87 1.19 -3.72
CA ILE A 15 2.25 2.52 -3.91
C ILE A 15 1.40 2.91 -2.69
N ILE A 16 0.62 1.98 -2.14
CA ILE A 16 -0.20 2.23 -0.94
C ILE A 16 0.68 2.63 0.25
N VAL A 17 1.78 1.92 0.48
CA VAL A 17 2.73 2.23 1.57
C VAL A 17 3.40 3.59 1.34
N LEU A 18 3.86 3.86 0.11
CA LEU A 18 4.44 5.16 -0.24
C LEU A 18 3.48 6.32 0.03
N LEU A 19 2.21 6.16 -0.36
CA LEU A 19 1.20 7.18 -0.11
C LEU A 19 0.97 7.39 1.40
N ALA A 20 0.92 6.32 2.19
CA ALA A 20 0.81 6.42 3.64
C ALA A 20 2.01 7.16 4.27
N VAL A 21 3.24 6.91 3.80
CA VAL A 21 4.46 7.60 4.25
C VAL A 21 4.43 9.09 3.87
N LEU A 22 4.06 9.42 2.63
CA LEU A 22 3.96 10.81 2.19
C LEU A 22 2.90 11.61 2.98
N MET A 23 1.83 10.93 3.42
CA MET A 23 0.85 11.53 4.31
C MET A 23 1.37 11.74 5.73
N ASP A 24 2.27 10.89 6.20
CA ASP A 24 2.89 11.04 7.52
C ASP A 24 3.93 12.16 7.55
N LEU A 25 4.66 12.32 6.44
CA LEU A 25 5.57 13.45 6.22
C LEU A 25 4.87 14.78 5.91
N GLN A 26 3.53 14.80 5.94
CA GLN A 26 2.71 15.98 5.62
C GLN A 26 2.93 16.56 4.20
N VAL A 27 3.55 15.79 3.30
CA VAL A 27 3.75 16.17 1.89
C VAL A 27 2.41 16.10 1.13
N ILE A 28 1.55 15.15 1.51
CA ILE A 28 0.21 14.95 0.94
C ILE A 28 -0.79 14.91 2.09
N MET A 29 -1.86 15.71 2.03
CA MET A 29 -2.90 15.69 3.06
C MET A 29 -4.26 15.34 2.45
N ILE A 30 -4.74 14.13 2.74
CA ILE A 30 -6.05 13.64 2.30
C ILE A 30 -6.86 13.25 3.55
N PRO A 31 -7.71 14.16 4.08
CA PRO A 31 -8.41 13.96 5.35
C PRO A 31 -9.27 12.70 5.39
N ALA A 32 -9.94 12.36 4.28
CA ALA A 32 -10.85 11.22 4.20
C ALA A 32 -10.18 9.85 4.42
N ILE A 33 -8.88 9.72 4.08
CA ILE A 33 -8.13 8.47 4.21
C ILE A 33 -7.09 8.51 5.34
N ALA A 34 -6.83 9.69 5.92
CA ALA A 34 -5.81 9.88 6.94
C ALA A 34 -6.03 9.05 8.21
N VAL A 35 -7.30 8.83 8.58
CA VAL A 35 -7.70 8.00 9.74
C VAL A 35 -7.39 6.51 9.50
N TYR A 36 -7.35 6.09 8.23
CA TYR A 36 -7.16 4.70 7.83
C TYR A 36 -5.70 4.34 7.48
N LYS A 37 -4.75 5.26 7.68
CA LYS A 37 -3.32 5.05 7.35
C LYS A 37 -2.76 3.73 7.88
N PHE A 38 -3.05 3.40 9.14
CA PHE A 38 -2.62 2.14 9.75
C PHE A 38 -3.15 0.91 8.98
N TRP A 39 -4.46 0.88 8.73
CA TRP A 39 -5.10 -0.24 8.03
C TRP A 39 -4.66 -0.36 6.57
N MET A 40 -4.36 0.76 5.90
CA MET A 40 -3.77 0.74 4.56
C MET A 40 -2.43 0.00 4.53
N VAL A 41 -1.56 0.23 5.51
CA VAL A 41 -0.26 -0.46 5.62
C VAL A 41 -0.45 -1.95 5.95
N VAL A 42 -1.39 -2.29 6.84
CA VAL A 42 -1.72 -3.70 7.15
C VAL A 42 -2.17 -4.46 5.90
N VAL A 43 -3.07 -3.88 5.11
CA VAL A 43 -3.55 -4.51 3.85
C VAL A 43 -2.41 -4.62 2.85
N ALA A 44 -1.60 -3.57 2.67
CA ALA A 44 -0.47 -3.62 1.76
C ALA A 44 0.55 -4.70 2.14
N PHE A 45 0.82 -4.87 3.43
CA PHE A 45 1.67 -5.95 3.94
C PHE A 45 1.06 -7.33 3.65
N GLY A 46 -0.24 -7.51 3.90
CA GLY A 46 -0.95 -8.74 3.55
C GLY A 46 -0.87 -9.07 2.06
N VAL A 47 -1.03 -8.07 1.18
CA VAL A 47 -0.86 -8.21 -0.28
C VAL A 47 0.58 -8.60 -0.64
N MET A 48 1.58 -8.01 0.00
CA MET A 48 2.98 -8.40 -0.18
C MET A 48 3.23 -9.86 0.21
N LEU A 49 2.67 -10.33 1.32
CA LEU A 49 2.83 -11.72 1.77
C LEU A 49 2.24 -12.73 0.79
N ILE A 50 1.00 -12.52 0.33
CA ILE A 50 0.35 -13.44 -0.64
C ILE A 50 1.08 -13.41 -1.99
N THR A 51 1.66 -12.26 -2.35
CA THR A 51 2.43 -12.10 -3.58
C THR A 51 3.89 -12.55 -3.45
N SER A 52 4.39 -12.98 -2.28
CA SER A 52 5.81 -13.30 -2.09
C SER A 52 6.25 -14.68 -2.61
N LYS A 53 5.32 -15.61 -2.84
CA LYS A 53 5.59 -16.91 -3.50
C LYS A 53 5.63 -16.79 -5.03
#